data_AF-A0A259U361-F1
#
_entry.id   AF-A0A259U361-F1
#
_cell.length_a   1.000
_cell.length_b   1.000
_cell.length_c   1.000
_cell.angle_alpha   90.00
_cell.angle_beta   90.00
_cell.angle_gamma   90.00
#
_symmetry.space_group_name_H-M   'P 1'
#
loop_
_entity.id
_entity.type
_entity.pdbx_description
1 polymer ?
#
loop_
_entity_poly.entity_id
_entity_poly.type
_entity_poly.pdbx_seq_one_letter_code
_entity_poly.pdbx_strand_id
1 'polypeptide(L)'
;MFDERSAYPHPDEFKVMRPEYSDQEQVDEEGNPIETDLPEAEGDEIVASITIAPFRVVGRSTTRPGARRAALYEAAKTYRNYHPSHRVRSPFPDEFTDEDGTLWKRVAESKRRKLGDYTFLLDGEDEEDSADIEQMLAWDVRPAPEFEDEDED
;
A
#
# COMPACT_ATOMS: atom_id res chain seq x y z
N MET A 1 27.43 1.98 6.30
CA MET A 1 27.53 2.97 7.39
C MET A 1 26.50 4.02 7.07
N PHE A 2 25.40 4.08 7.83
CA PHE A 2 24.34 5.07 7.60
C PHE A 2 24.84 6.39 8.18
N ASP A 3 24.96 7.41 7.33
CA ASP A 3 25.53 8.71 7.69
C ASP A 3 24.68 9.44 8.73
N GLU A 4 25.34 10.35 9.45
CA GLU A 4 25.15 10.65 10.86
C GLU A 4 23.94 11.56 11.17
N ARG A 5 23.14 11.18 12.19
CA ARG A 5 22.16 12.00 12.94
C ARG A 5 20.92 12.47 12.16
N SER A 6 20.21 11.56 11.49
CA SER A 6 18.79 11.79 11.25
C SER A 6 18.03 11.81 12.57
N ALA A 7 17.15 12.79 12.78
CA ALA A 7 16.19 12.75 13.88
C ALA A 7 15.19 11.61 13.69
N TYR A 8 14.92 11.18 12.46
CA TYR A 8 13.95 10.14 12.11
C TYR A 8 14.63 8.81 11.69
N PRO A 9 14.14 7.63 12.12
CA PRO A 9 14.75 6.34 11.78
C PRO A 9 14.68 6.06 10.28
N HIS A 10 15.69 5.38 9.74
CA HIS A 10 15.68 4.96 8.34
C HIS A 10 14.53 3.97 8.07
N PRO A 11 13.88 3.97 6.89
CA PRO A 11 12.78 3.06 6.58
C PRO A 11 13.12 1.57 6.76
N ASP A 12 14.39 1.20 6.55
CA ASP A 12 14.87 -0.17 6.79
C ASP A 12 14.87 -0.56 8.28
N GLU A 13 14.97 0.40 9.20
CA GLU A 13 14.81 0.15 10.63
C GLU A 13 13.37 -0.24 10.95
N PHE A 14 12.37 0.33 10.26
CA PHE A 14 10.96 -0.09 10.41
C PHE A 14 10.71 -1.48 9.84
N LYS A 15 11.46 -1.93 8.83
CA LYS A 15 11.28 -3.27 8.21
C LYS A 15 11.56 -4.40 9.19
N VAL A 16 12.55 -4.23 10.07
CA VAL A 16 12.95 -5.25 11.05
C VAL A 16 12.07 -5.25 12.30
N MET A 17 11.24 -4.23 12.48
CA MET A 17 10.31 -4.14 13.59
C MET A 17 9.04 -4.96 13.32
N ARG A 18 8.49 -5.51 14.40
CA ARG A 18 7.23 -6.23 14.36
C ARG A 18 6.06 -5.23 14.39
N PRO A 19 5.15 -5.25 13.40
CA PRO A 19 3.94 -4.44 13.45
C PRO A 19 2.96 -4.96 14.50
N GLU A 20 2.26 -4.03 15.14
CA GLU A 20 1.04 -4.27 15.90
C GLU A 20 -0.15 -4.10 14.96
N TYR A 21 -1.12 -5.01 15.03
CA TYR A 21 -2.31 -4.97 14.19
C TYR A 21 -3.53 -4.61 15.02
N SER A 22 -4.45 -3.84 14.43
CA SER A 22 -5.75 -3.56 14.99
C SER A 22 -6.77 -3.58 13.85
N ASP A 23 -7.90 -4.20 14.10
CA ASP A 23 -9.04 -4.22 13.18
C ASP A 23 -9.86 -2.95 13.46
N GLN A 24 -10.06 -2.10 12.45
CA GLN A 24 -10.97 -0.96 12.55
C GLN A 24 -12.31 -1.34 11.92
N GLU A 25 -13.35 -1.39 12.76
CA GLU A 25 -14.74 -1.43 12.28
C GLU A 25 -14.99 -0.21 11.40
N GLN A 26 -15.52 -0.44 10.20
CA GLN A 26 -15.98 0.66 9.35
C GLN A 26 -17.18 1.33 10.00
N VAL A 27 -17.16 2.66 10.04
CA VAL A 27 -18.24 3.47 10.57
C VAL A 27 -18.80 4.38 9.47
N ASP A 28 -20.11 4.61 9.49
CA ASP A 28 -20.78 5.57 8.61
C ASP A 28 -20.37 7.02 8.91
N GLU A 29 -20.86 7.98 8.11
CA GLU A 29 -20.59 9.42 8.32
C GLU A 29 -21.11 9.93 9.68
N GLU A 30 -22.04 9.21 10.31
CA GLU A 30 -22.57 9.45 11.64
C GLU A 30 -21.82 8.73 12.78
N GLY A 31 -20.81 7.91 12.46
CA GLY A 31 -19.98 7.19 13.43
C GLY A 31 -20.58 5.89 13.96
N ASN A 32 -21.63 5.35 13.32
CA ASN A 32 -22.21 4.05 13.66
C ASN A 32 -21.49 2.93 12.88
N PRO A 33 -21.33 1.73 13.46
CA PRO A 33 -20.81 0.58 12.72
C PRO A 33 -21.64 0.35 11.45
N ILE A 34 -20.96 0.23 10.31
CA ILE A 34 -21.62 -0.18 9.07
C ILE A 34 -21.93 -1.67 9.21
N GLU A 35 -23.16 -2.01 9.63
CA GLU A 35 -23.67 -3.38 9.57
C GLU A 35 -23.62 -3.84 8.11
N THR A 36 -22.55 -4.56 7.77
CA THR A 36 -22.38 -5.14 6.46
C THR A 36 -22.80 -6.61 6.59
N ASP A 37 -23.88 -7.02 5.93
CA ASP A 37 -24.34 -8.42 5.85
C ASP A 37 -23.34 -9.35 5.10
N LEU A 38 -22.12 -8.87 4.83
CA LEU A 38 -21.03 -9.65 4.25
C LEU A 38 -20.30 -10.42 5.38
N PRO A 39 -19.85 -11.65 5.12
CA PRO A 39 -19.10 -12.42 6.10
C PRO A 39 -17.88 -11.61 6.61
N GLU A 40 -17.53 -11.81 7.89
CA GLU A 40 -16.53 -11.13 8.75
C GLU A 40 -15.07 -11.04 8.19
N ALA A 41 -14.88 -11.13 6.88
CA ALA A 41 -13.62 -11.06 6.17
C ALA A 41 -13.59 -9.98 5.05
N GLU A 42 -14.73 -9.42 4.63
CA GLU A 42 -14.81 -8.47 3.50
C GLU A 42 -14.99 -6.99 3.91
N GLY A 43 -14.94 -6.66 5.20
CA GLY A 43 -15.30 -5.31 5.68
C GLY A 43 -14.32 -4.64 6.65
N ASP A 44 -13.38 -5.33 7.27
CA ASP A 44 -12.56 -4.72 8.33
C ASP A 44 -11.27 -4.13 7.78
N GLU A 45 -11.08 -2.81 7.93
CA GLU A 45 -9.81 -2.17 7.60
C GLU A 45 -8.77 -2.61 8.63
N ILE A 46 -7.72 -3.30 8.17
CA ILE A 46 -6.63 -3.74 9.01
C ILE A 46 -5.60 -2.61 9.10
N VAL A 47 -5.30 -2.21 10.33
CA VAL A 47 -4.32 -1.17 10.64
C VAL A 47 -3.05 -1.80 11.18
N ALA A 48 -1.92 -1.61 10.49
CA ALA A 48 -0.59 -1.97 10.96
C ALA A 48 0.10 -0.74 11.55
N SER A 49 0.54 -0.83 12.80
CA SER A 49 1.34 0.17 13.49
C SER A 49 2.75 -0.35 13.73
N ILE A 50 3.77 0.37 13.26
CA ILE A 50 5.18 0.06 13.53
C ILE A 50 5.79 1.21 14.33
N THR A 51 6.32 0.89 15.53
CA THR A 51 6.83 1.88 16.48
C THR A 51 8.33 1.72 16.68
N ILE A 52 9.08 2.80 16.48
CA ILE A 52 10.48 2.97 16.87
C ILE A 52 10.53 4.24 17.71
N ALA A 53 10.42 4.11 19.02
CA ALA A 53 10.20 5.25 19.91
C ALA A 53 11.22 6.39 19.66
N PRO A 54 10.78 7.65 19.53
CA PRO A 54 9.41 8.16 19.71
C PRO A 54 8.51 8.11 18.45
N PHE A 55 8.97 7.50 17.36
CA PHE A 55 8.29 7.50 16.06
C PHE A 55 7.32 6.34 15.91
N ARG A 56 6.21 6.61 15.23
CA ARG A 56 5.19 5.62 14.87
C ARG A 56 4.78 5.86 13.43
N VAL A 57 4.69 4.79 12.66
CA VAL A 57 4.11 4.78 11.32
C VAL A 57 2.91 3.85 11.31
N VAL A 58 1.91 4.23 10.53
CA VAL A 58 0.65 3.51 10.43
C VAL A 58 0.36 3.26 8.95
N GLY A 59 -0.10 2.06 8.64
CA GLY A 59 -0.56 1.68 7.32
C GLY A 59 -1.90 0.97 7.41
N ARG A 60 -2.73 1.17 6.40
CA ARG A 60 -4.09 0.64 6.31
C ARG A 60 -4.23 -0.21 5.07
N SER A 61 -4.96 -1.32 5.19
CA SER A 61 -5.24 -2.20 4.08
C SER A 61 -6.35 -3.20 4.42
N THR A 62 -6.89 -3.90 3.43
CA THR A 62 -7.80 -5.03 3.62
C THR A 62 -7.11 -6.26 4.22
N THR A 63 -5.77 -6.36 4.13
CA THR A 63 -5.01 -7.50 4.69
C THR A 63 -3.87 -7.08 5.60
N ARG A 64 -3.47 -7.95 6.56
CA ARG A 64 -2.32 -7.71 7.44
C ARG A 64 -1.01 -7.48 6.66
N PRO A 65 -0.65 -8.32 5.66
CA PRO A 65 0.51 -8.05 4.83
C PRO A 65 0.42 -6.72 4.08
N GLY A 66 -0.77 -6.37 3.55
CA GLY A 66 -1.02 -5.10 2.88
C GLY A 66 -0.81 -3.91 3.80
N ALA A 67 -1.37 -3.97 5.01
CA ALA A 67 -1.27 -2.90 6.01
C ALA A 67 0.19 -2.65 6.42
N ARG A 68 0.98 -3.72 6.54
CA ARG A 68 2.43 -3.60 6.78
C ARG A 68 3.15 -2.94 5.62
N ARG A 69 2.85 -3.30 4.36
CA ARG A 69 3.43 -2.63 3.18
C ARG A 69 3.09 -1.15 3.16
N ALA A 70 1.84 -0.81 3.48
CA ALA A 70 1.40 0.57 3.61
C ALA A 70 2.19 1.34 4.68
N ALA A 71 2.38 0.75 5.86
CA ALA A 71 3.13 1.39 6.95
C ALA A 71 4.59 1.66 6.58
N LEU A 72 5.23 0.74 5.83
CA LEU A 72 6.60 0.89 5.37
C LEU A 72 6.73 1.94 4.26
N TYR A 73 5.74 2.05 3.38
CA TYR A 73 5.69 3.10 2.37
C TYR A 73 5.56 4.48 3.03
N GLU A 74 4.72 4.59 4.06
CA GLU A 74 4.55 5.81 4.83
C GLU A 74 5.83 6.19 5.62
N ALA A 75 6.56 5.19 6.15
CA ALA A 75 7.87 5.40 6.75
C ALA A 75 8.87 6.01 5.73
N ALA A 76 8.88 5.51 4.49
CA ALA A 76 9.75 6.03 3.43
C ALA A 76 9.39 7.47 3.03
N LYS A 77 8.09 7.77 2.89
CA LYS A 77 7.60 9.14 2.65
C LYS A 77 8.00 10.08 3.78
N THR A 78 7.79 9.66 5.02
CA THR A 78 8.11 10.47 6.20
C THR A 78 9.62 10.73 6.27
N TYR A 79 10.45 9.70 6.06
CA TYR A 79 11.90 9.86 6.05
C TYR A 79 12.37 10.83 4.95
N ARG A 80 11.77 10.79 3.75
CA ARG A 80 12.07 11.74 2.65
C ARG A 80 11.84 13.20 3.03
N ASN A 81 10.88 13.51 3.90
CA ASN A 81 10.66 14.89 4.35
C ASN A 81 11.86 15.45 5.15
N TYR A 82 12.56 14.58 5.89
CA TYR A 82 13.78 14.94 6.61
C TYR A 82 15.05 14.77 5.77
N HIS A 83 14.99 13.91 4.75
CA HIS A 83 16.09 13.62 3.82
C HIS A 83 15.62 13.79 2.38
N PRO A 84 15.62 15.01 1.82
CA PRO A 84 15.09 15.27 0.48
C PRO A 84 15.79 14.47 -0.64
N SER A 85 17.02 14.02 -0.40
CA SER A 85 17.78 13.16 -1.33
C SER A 85 17.34 11.69 -1.29
N HIS A 86 16.55 11.29 -0.28
CA HIS A 86 16.03 9.93 -0.18
C HIS A 86 14.98 9.67 -1.25
N ARG A 87 15.22 8.64 -2.06
CA ARG A 87 14.31 8.23 -3.14
C ARG A 87 13.32 7.21 -2.61
N VAL A 88 12.05 7.63 -2.48
CA VAL A 88 10.94 6.73 -2.22
C VAL A 88 10.75 5.84 -3.45
N ARG A 89 10.84 4.53 -3.27
CA ARG A 89 10.54 3.53 -4.31
C ARG A 89 9.07 3.17 -4.24
N SER A 90 8.43 3.03 -5.39
CA SER A 90 7.07 2.47 -5.46
C SER A 90 7.13 1.02 -4.97
N PRO A 91 6.12 0.57 -4.19
CA PRO A 91 6.00 -0.83 -3.80
C PRO A 91 5.54 -1.72 -4.97
N PHE A 92 5.13 -1.12 -6.09
CA PHE A 92 4.61 -1.80 -7.28
C PHE A 92 5.58 -1.69 -8.47
N PRO A 93 5.61 -2.69 -9.37
CA PRO A 93 6.28 -2.61 -10.67
C PRO A 93 5.68 -1.53 -11.58
N ASP A 94 6.40 -1.13 -12.63
CA ASP A 94 5.92 -0.11 -13.57
C ASP A 94 4.72 -0.59 -14.42
N GLU A 95 4.57 -1.90 -14.63
CA GLU A 95 3.42 -2.52 -15.30
C GLU A 95 3.24 -3.92 -14.71
N PHE A 96 2.01 -4.29 -14.33
CA PHE A 96 1.69 -5.62 -13.79
C PHE A 96 0.19 -5.92 -13.90
N THR A 97 -0.16 -7.21 -13.83
CA THR A 97 -1.55 -7.67 -13.69
C THR A 97 -1.78 -8.13 -12.26
N ASP A 98 -2.90 -7.76 -11.64
CA ASP A 98 -3.23 -8.19 -10.28
C ASP A 98 -3.94 -9.56 -10.22
N GLU A 99 -4.25 -10.01 -9.01
CA GLU A 99 -4.95 -11.29 -8.77
C GLU A 99 -6.35 -11.33 -9.42
N ASP A 100 -6.97 -10.17 -9.65
CA ASP A 100 -8.29 -10.02 -10.26
C ASP A 100 -8.23 -9.91 -11.80
N GLY A 101 -7.02 -9.95 -12.40
CA GLY A 101 -6.81 -9.83 -13.84
C GLY A 101 -6.75 -8.38 -14.35
N THR A 102 -6.76 -7.40 -13.47
CA THR A 102 -6.69 -5.97 -13.82
C THR A 102 -5.27 -5.60 -14.24
N LEU A 103 -5.12 -4.98 -15.41
CA LEU A 103 -3.83 -4.49 -15.88
C LEU A 103 -3.54 -3.10 -15.33
N TRP A 104 -2.49 -2.99 -14.52
CA TRP A 104 -2.00 -1.74 -13.94
C TRP A 104 -0.80 -1.21 -14.70
N LYS A 105 -0.84 0.08 -15.03
CA LYS A 105 0.24 0.77 -15.72
C LYS A 105 0.65 2.03 -14.97
N ARG A 106 1.94 2.18 -14.72
CA ARG A 106 2.45 3.36 -14.05
C ARG A 106 2.33 4.58 -14.94
N VAL A 107 1.70 5.62 -14.42
CA VAL A 107 1.53 6.89 -15.12
C VAL A 107 2.88 7.57 -15.31
N ALA A 108 3.06 8.21 -16.47
CA ALA A 108 4.25 9.02 -16.74
C ALA A 108 4.38 10.15 -15.70
N GLU A 109 5.59 10.42 -15.23
CA GLU A 109 5.85 11.32 -14.09
C GLU A 109 5.21 12.72 -14.26
N SER A 110 5.18 13.25 -15.48
CA SER A 110 4.56 14.55 -15.81
C SER A 110 3.03 14.59 -15.64
N LYS A 111 2.36 13.43 -15.69
CA LYS A 111 0.90 13.31 -15.59
C LYS A 111 0.42 12.88 -14.20
N ARG A 112 1.33 12.40 -13.33
CA ARG A 112 0.96 11.84 -12.02
C ARG A 112 0.22 12.80 -11.09
N ARG A 113 0.53 14.09 -11.19
CA ARG A 113 -0.17 15.12 -10.40
C ARG A 113 -1.67 15.22 -10.74
N LYS A 114 -2.09 14.76 -11.92
CA LYS A 114 -3.47 14.85 -12.40
C LYS A 114 -4.20 13.51 -12.36
N LEU A 115 -3.50 12.41 -12.67
CA LEU A 115 -4.07 11.07 -12.89
C LEU A 115 -3.55 10.05 -11.88
N GLY A 116 -3.04 10.47 -10.71
CA GLY A 116 -2.45 9.56 -9.73
C GLY A 116 -1.18 8.83 -10.20
N ASP A 117 -0.79 7.80 -9.47
CA ASP A 117 0.46 7.07 -9.73
C ASP A 117 0.32 5.99 -10.81
N TYR A 118 -0.85 5.35 -10.88
CA TYR A 118 -1.15 4.25 -11.79
C TYR A 118 -2.51 4.46 -12.48
N THR A 119 -2.63 3.95 -13.70
CA THR A 119 -3.89 3.75 -14.39
C THR A 119 -4.20 2.28 -14.53
N PHE A 120 -5.48 1.95 -14.61
CA PHE A 120 -5.96 0.60 -14.79
C PHE A 120 -7.21 0.58 -15.67
N LEU A 121 -7.44 -0.55 -16.33
CA LEU A 121 -8.63 -0.76 -17.18
C LEU A 121 -9.71 -1.47 -16.36
N LEU A 122 -10.93 -0.96 -16.41
CA LEU A 122 -12.09 -1.61 -15.82
C LEU A 122 -12.50 -2.82 -16.67
N ASP A 123 -12.79 -3.95 -16.02
CA ASP A 123 -13.18 -5.17 -16.73
C ASP A 123 -14.49 -4.94 -17.52
N GLY A 124 -14.45 -5.22 -18.83
CA GLY A 124 -15.60 -5.07 -19.71
C GLY A 124 -15.88 -3.66 -20.25
N GLU A 125 -15.05 -2.65 -19.93
CA GLU A 125 -15.19 -1.28 -20.44
C GLU A 125 -13.89 -0.78 -21.10
N ASP A 126 -14.00 0.09 -22.12
CA ASP A 126 -12.87 0.83 -22.68
C ASP A 126 -12.47 2.04 -21.78
N GLU A 127 -12.93 2.07 -20.54
CA GLU A 127 -12.70 3.16 -19.58
C GLU A 127 -11.45 2.88 -18.73
N GLU A 128 -10.50 3.83 -18.77
CA GLU A 128 -9.28 3.82 -17.96
C GLU A 128 -9.52 4.72 -16.74
N ASP A 129 -9.38 4.14 -15.54
CA ASP A 129 -9.41 4.89 -14.29
C ASP A 129 -7.99 4.97 -13.68
N SER A 130 -7.86 5.73 -12.59
CA SER A 130 -6.58 6.03 -11.97
C SER A 130 -6.61 5.92 -10.46
N ALA A 131 -5.48 5.50 -9.88
CA ALA A 131 -5.30 5.42 -8.44
C ALA A 131 -3.90 5.86 -8.00
N ASP A 132 -3.83 6.40 -6.79
CA ASP A 132 -2.56 6.64 -6.08
C ASP A 132 -2.04 5.36 -5.43
N ILE A 133 -0.72 5.28 -5.19
CA ILE A 133 -0.09 4.13 -4.51
C ILE A 133 -0.75 3.85 -3.16
N GLU A 134 -1.18 4.89 -2.44
CA GLU A 134 -1.84 4.78 -1.14
C GLU A 134 -3.20 4.08 -1.23
N GLN A 135 -3.98 4.36 -2.29
CA GLN A 135 -5.25 3.69 -2.54
C GLN A 135 -5.02 2.22 -2.91
N MET A 136 -4.07 1.95 -3.81
CA MET A 136 -3.71 0.57 -4.18
C MET A 136 -3.24 -0.26 -2.97
N LEU A 137 -2.50 0.36 -2.05
CA LEU A 137 -2.10 -0.29 -0.79
C LEU A 137 -3.29 -0.53 0.14
N ALA A 138 -4.25 0.41 0.20
CA ALA A 138 -5.48 0.24 0.97
C ALA A 138 -6.32 -0.93 0.46
N TRP A 139 -6.41 -1.11 -0.86
CA TRP A 139 -7.12 -2.23 -1.48
C TRP A 139 -6.33 -3.55 -1.51
N ASP A 140 -5.12 -3.58 -0.95
CA ASP A 140 -4.19 -4.72 -1.01
C ASP A 140 -3.89 -5.22 -2.43
N VAL A 141 -3.91 -4.31 -3.43
CA VAL A 141 -3.53 -4.62 -4.82
C VAL A 141 -2.13 -5.22 -4.81
N ARG A 142 -1.95 -6.32 -5.54
CA ARG A 142 -0.69 -7.05 -5.65
C ARG A 142 -0.53 -7.62 -7.05
N PRO A 143 0.70 -7.63 -7.60
CA PRO A 143 0.99 -8.42 -8.80
C PRO A 143 0.61 -9.88 -8.56
N ALA A 144 -0.12 -10.47 -9.52
CA ALA A 144 -0.40 -11.88 -9.50
C ALA A 144 0.92 -12.66 -9.46
N PRO A 145 1.05 -13.68 -8.60
CA PRO A 145 2.19 -14.59 -8.65
C PRO A 145 2.20 -15.28 -10.02
N GLU A 146 3.29 -15.13 -10.76
CA GLU A 146 3.55 -15.95 -11.95
C GLU A 146 3.81 -17.37 -11.46
N PHE A 147 2.77 -18.22 -11.48
CA PHE A 147 2.97 -19.65 -11.37
C PHE A 147 3.52 -20.10 -12.73
N GLU A 148 4.83 -20.32 -12.82
CA GLU A 148 5.37 -21.15 -13.89
C GLU A 148 4.73 -22.53 -13.69
N ASP A 149 3.73 -22.86 -14.51
CA ASP A 149 3.23 -24.23 -14.59
C ASP A 149 4.46 -25.09 -14.88
N GLU A 150 4.91 -25.86 -13.89
CA GLU A 150 5.93 -26.87 -14.08
C GLU A 150 5.40 -27.80 -15.17
N ASP A 151 5.93 -27.64 -16.40
CA ASP A 151 5.65 -28.50 -17.53
C ASP A 151 5.66 -29.96 -17.04
N GLU A 152 4.51 -30.63 -17.15
CA GLU A 152 4.37 -32.07 -16.95
C GLU A 152 5.35 -32.81 -17.89
N ASP A 153 6.44 -33.35 -17.34
CA ASP A 153 7.27 -34.39 -17.98
C ASP A 153 6.69 -35.80 -17.76
#